data_AF-A0A1H0FJ73-F1
#
_entry.id   AF-A0A1H0FJ73-F1
#
_cell.length_a   1.000
_cell.length_b   1.000
_cell.length_c   1.000
_cell.angle_alpha   90.00
_cell.angle_beta   90.00
_cell.angle_gamma   90.00
#
_symmetry.space_group_name_H-M   'P 1'
#
loop_
_entity.id
_entity.type
_entity.pdbx_description
1 polymer ?
#
loop_
_entity_poly.entity_id
_entity_poly.type
_entity_poly.pdbx_seq_one_letter_code
_entity_poly.pdbx_strand_id
1 'polypeptide(L)'
;MIIFMGFGIAFGGGGTRGAAHVGVLLALTEAGMIPRAVAGTSSGSIVAGLYASGVNIMKLKEMVYHLERNGKALMDPDYKGIFKGLLQLLTGRMPSITGLIKGDKLEQFIAHYTQNQFIKEAQMRVVIPAADLASGRTVVYTNNTLGLPAIEGVLWRDNIRLSEAIRASTAVPVVFRPKTSGDFVLLDGGLSDNLPSYLLAATGEKNILAVDISQNYRRDKGENLLEISTHSLAIMNRRLKNCTSTGEELLLKPKLPQQMGILDFEYMSGCMQAGYEGAKHMMPIIRAMFT
;
A
#
# COMPACT_ATOMS: atom_id res chain seq x y z
N MET A 1 -14.47 -13.00 32.55
CA MET A 1 -13.77 -11.88 31.88
C MET A 1 -13.58 -12.30 30.43
N ILE A 2 -14.46 -11.87 29.52
CA ILE A 2 -14.31 -12.18 28.08
C ILE A 2 -13.16 -11.32 27.60
N ILE A 3 -11.99 -11.91 27.41
CA ILE A 3 -10.87 -11.24 26.76
C ILE A 3 -11.29 -11.08 25.30
N PHE A 4 -11.70 -9.88 24.89
CA PHE A 4 -11.83 -9.56 23.47
C PHE A 4 -10.44 -9.77 22.85
N MET A 5 -10.27 -10.84 22.08
CA MET A 5 -9.04 -11.08 21.32
C MET A 5 -9.03 -10.11 20.14
N GLY A 6 -8.48 -8.91 20.34
CA GLY A 6 -8.30 -7.95 19.25
C GLY A 6 -7.38 -8.52 18.16
N PHE A 7 -7.64 -8.15 16.91
CA PHE A 7 -6.88 -8.60 15.74
C PHE A 7 -6.32 -7.41 14.97
N GLY A 8 -5.24 -7.62 14.22
CA GLY A 8 -4.72 -6.68 13.26
C GLY A 8 -5.05 -7.08 11.83
N ILE A 9 -4.93 -6.12 10.90
CA ILE A 9 -5.17 -6.37 9.48
C ILE A 9 -4.00 -5.86 8.63
N ALA A 10 -3.51 -6.68 7.72
CA ALA A 10 -2.42 -6.33 6.80
C ALA A 10 -2.95 -6.23 5.36
N PHE A 11 -2.72 -5.09 4.71
CA PHE A 11 -3.20 -4.79 3.36
C PHE A 11 -2.07 -4.87 2.34
N GLY A 12 -2.21 -5.78 1.37
CA GLY A 12 -1.22 -5.94 0.32
C GLY A 12 -1.21 -4.80 -0.71
N GLY A 13 -0.07 -4.59 -1.37
CA GLY A 13 0.06 -3.66 -2.49
C GLY A 13 -0.61 -4.18 -3.78
N GLY A 14 -1.14 -3.26 -4.61
CA GLY A 14 -1.78 -3.64 -5.87
C GLY A 14 -2.36 -2.52 -6.74
N GLY A 15 -1.89 -1.27 -6.60
CA GLY A 15 -2.41 -0.13 -7.39
C GLY A 15 -3.88 0.19 -7.10
N THR A 16 -4.65 0.57 -8.13
CA THR A 16 -6.08 0.91 -8.01
C THR A 16 -6.95 -0.20 -7.39
N ARG A 17 -6.50 -1.46 -7.44
CA ARG A 17 -7.15 -2.57 -6.72
C ARG A 17 -7.16 -2.42 -5.21
N GLY A 18 -6.36 -1.51 -4.66
CA GLY A 18 -6.39 -1.12 -3.24
C GLY A 18 -7.79 -0.74 -2.75
N ALA A 19 -8.69 -0.33 -3.64
CA ALA A 19 -10.09 -0.09 -3.30
C ALA A 19 -10.81 -1.33 -2.71
N ALA A 20 -10.35 -2.55 -3.03
CA ALA A 20 -10.86 -3.78 -2.41
C ALA A 20 -10.66 -3.80 -0.89
N HIS A 21 -9.57 -3.21 -0.37
CA HIS A 21 -9.32 -3.13 1.07
C HIS A 21 -10.38 -2.29 1.78
N VAL A 22 -10.88 -1.22 1.15
CA VAL A 22 -12.00 -0.42 1.66
C VAL A 22 -13.26 -1.28 1.75
N GLY A 23 -13.52 -2.13 0.75
CA GLY A 23 -14.60 -3.10 0.77
C GLY A 23 -14.51 -4.09 1.92
N VAL A 24 -13.31 -4.64 2.17
CA VAL A 24 -13.07 -5.55 3.30
C VAL A 24 -13.33 -4.84 4.63
N LEU A 25 -12.79 -3.64 4.83
CA LEU A 25 -13.02 -2.85 6.04
C LEU A 25 -14.50 -2.50 6.25
N LEU A 26 -15.25 -2.20 5.17
CA LEU A 26 -16.70 -1.99 5.25
C LEU A 26 -17.42 -3.23 5.80
N ALA A 27 -17.15 -4.41 5.23
CA ALA A 27 -17.78 -5.65 5.66
C ALA A 27 -17.44 -6.01 7.12
N LEU A 28 -16.17 -5.82 7.52
CA LEU A 28 -15.73 -6.04 8.90
C LEU A 28 -16.40 -5.06 9.87
N THR A 29 -16.47 -3.77 9.50
CA THR A 29 -17.11 -2.74 10.33
C THR A 29 -18.61 -3.01 10.50
N GLU A 30 -19.33 -3.38 9.45
CA GLU A 30 -20.74 -3.78 9.52
C GLU A 30 -20.97 -5.00 10.43
N ALA A 31 -20.00 -5.91 10.46
CA ALA A 31 -20.03 -7.08 11.33
C ALA A 31 -19.60 -6.78 12.77
N GLY A 32 -19.28 -5.54 13.12
CA GLY A 32 -18.79 -5.13 14.44
C GLY A 32 -17.34 -5.52 14.73
N MET A 33 -16.57 -5.90 13.71
CA MET A 33 -15.17 -6.33 13.82
C MET A 33 -14.23 -5.19 13.46
N ILE A 34 -13.68 -4.52 14.48
CA ILE A 34 -12.80 -3.37 14.30
C ILE A 34 -11.35 -3.81 14.60
N PRO A 35 -10.42 -3.72 13.63
CA PRO A 35 -9.03 -4.09 13.87
C PRO A 35 -8.36 -3.08 14.83
N ARG A 36 -7.48 -3.57 15.71
CA ARG A 36 -6.72 -2.74 16.66
C ARG A 36 -5.40 -2.21 16.11
N ALA A 37 -4.95 -2.79 15.00
CA ALA A 37 -3.72 -2.44 14.32
C ALA A 37 -3.87 -2.68 12.81
N VAL A 38 -3.23 -1.85 12.02
CA VAL A 38 -3.23 -1.95 10.56
C VAL A 38 -1.81 -1.92 10.01
N ALA A 39 -1.59 -2.63 8.92
CA ALA A 39 -0.38 -2.51 8.13
C ALA A 39 -0.74 -2.41 6.66
N GLY A 40 0.07 -1.73 5.86
CA GLY A 40 -0.21 -1.63 4.44
C GLY A 40 0.99 -1.21 3.61
N THR A 41 1.08 -1.80 2.41
CA THR A 41 2.12 -1.50 1.43
C THR A 41 1.50 -0.88 0.18
N SER A 42 2.12 0.14 -0.41
CA SER A 42 1.65 0.79 -1.63
C SER A 42 0.19 1.23 -1.50
N SER A 43 -0.73 0.79 -2.35
CA SER A 43 -2.16 1.11 -2.19
C SER A 43 -2.78 0.60 -0.88
N GLY A 44 -2.25 -0.47 -0.29
CA GLY A 44 -2.60 -0.90 1.07
C GLY A 44 -2.18 0.12 2.13
N SER A 45 -1.04 0.81 1.94
CA SER A 45 -0.57 1.85 2.87
C SER A 45 -1.50 3.07 2.88
N ILE A 46 -2.10 3.41 1.72
CA ILE A 46 -3.10 4.49 1.62
C ILE A 46 -4.30 4.17 2.52
N VAL A 47 -4.84 2.95 2.40
CA VAL A 47 -6.00 2.52 3.19
C VAL A 47 -5.63 2.40 4.68
N ALA A 48 -4.51 1.74 4.99
CA ALA A 48 -4.01 1.59 6.36
C ALA A 48 -3.81 2.94 7.04
N GLY A 49 -3.08 3.86 6.40
CA GLY A 49 -2.73 5.14 7.00
C GLY A 49 -3.90 6.12 7.12
N LEU A 50 -4.81 6.17 6.14
CA LEU A 50 -6.05 6.96 6.27
C LEU A 50 -6.95 6.40 7.37
N TYR A 51 -7.12 5.08 7.43
CA TYR A 51 -7.93 4.46 8.47
C TYR A 51 -7.32 4.69 9.86
N ALA A 52 -5.99 4.52 9.99
CA ALA A 52 -5.29 4.76 11.24
C ALA A 52 -5.25 6.24 11.65
N SER A 53 -5.41 7.18 10.71
CA SER A 53 -5.56 8.60 11.05
C SER A 53 -6.95 8.98 11.56
N GLY A 54 -7.89 8.02 11.61
CA GLY A 54 -9.26 8.25 12.05
C GLY A 54 -10.23 8.65 10.93
N VAL A 55 -9.84 8.50 9.65
CA VAL A 55 -10.79 8.71 8.55
C VAL A 55 -11.88 7.64 8.62
N ASN A 56 -13.13 8.08 8.71
CA ASN A 56 -14.28 7.19 8.78
C ASN A 56 -14.39 6.30 7.53
N ILE A 57 -14.80 5.04 7.71
CA ILE A 57 -14.92 4.06 6.63
C ILE A 57 -15.87 4.50 5.50
N MET A 58 -16.94 5.24 5.83
CA MET A 58 -17.85 5.81 4.83
C MET A 58 -17.16 6.89 4.00
N LYS A 59 -16.24 7.65 4.60
CA LYS A 59 -15.43 8.62 3.88
C LYS A 59 -14.43 7.93 2.95
N LEU A 60 -13.84 6.82 3.38
CA LEU A 60 -12.99 5.99 2.51
C LEU A 60 -13.78 5.47 1.30
N LYS A 61 -15.03 5.02 1.51
CA LYS A 61 -15.95 4.62 0.44
C LYS A 61 -16.23 5.77 -0.55
N GLU A 62 -16.52 6.97 -0.05
CA GLU A 62 -16.69 8.16 -0.90
C GLU A 62 -15.43 8.49 -1.71
N MET A 63 -14.24 8.38 -1.08
CA MET A 63 -12.97 8.60 -1.75
C MET A 63 -12.77 7.62 -2.90
N VAL A 64 -13.16 6.35 -2.75
CA VAL A 64 -13.10 5.37 -3.85
C VAL A 64 -13.90 5.85 -5.06
N TYR A 65 -15.17 6.27 -4.87
CA TYR A 65 -15.98 6.78 -5.98
C TYR A 65 -15.44 8.09 -6.56
N HIS A 66 -14.87 8.95 -5.72
CA HIS A 66 -14.24 10.18 -6.18
C HIS A 66 -12.99 9.88 -7.04
N LEU A 67 -12.15 8.95 -6.60
CA LEU A 67 -10.94 8.54 -7.32
C LEU A 67 -11.26 7.78 -8.61
N GLU A 68 -12.33 7.01 -8.65
CA GLU A 68 -12.81 6.36 -9.87
C GLU A 68 -13.13 7.39 -10.96
N ARG A 69 -13.81 8.49 -10.60
CA ARG A 69 -14.21 9.55 -11.53
C ARG A 69 -13.08 10.52 -11.86
N ASN A 70 -12.29 10.91 -10.85
CA ASN A 70 -11.35 12.03 -10.92
C ASN A 70 -9.88 11.62 -10.71
N GLY A 71 -9.57 10.33 -10.57
CA GLY A 71 -8.24 9.85 -10.18
C GLY A 71 -7.13 10.25 -11.15
N LYS A 72 -7.45 10.40 -12.44
CA LYS A 72 -6.52 10.93 -13.45
C LYS A 72 -6.00 12.33 -13.10
N ALA A 73 -6.77 13.15 -12.36
CA ALA A 73 -6.34 14.48 -11.94
C ALA A 73 -5.23 14.44 -10.88
N LEU A 74 -5.09 13.33 -10.14
CA LEU A 74 -3.99 13.10 -9.19
C LEU A 74 -2.71 12.64 -9.87
N MET A 75 -2.77 12.25 -11.14
CA MET A 75 -1.57 12.00 -11.91
C MET A 75 -0.96 13.36 -12.26
N ASP A 76 0.27 13.61 -11.79
CA ASP A 76 1.08 14.79 -12.08
C ASP A 76 2.32 14.39 -12.90
N PRO A 77 2.16 14.18 -14.22
CA PRO A 77 3.25 13.73 -15.07
C PRO A 77 4.46 14.67 -15.02
N ASP A 78 5.64 14.06 -15.02
CA ASP A 78 6.90 14.78 -14.97
C ASP A 78 7.39 15.18 -16.36
N TYR A 79 6.62 16.04 -17.05
CA TYR A 79 6.96 16.50 -18.41
C TYR A 79 8.38 17.09 -18.49
N LYS A 80 8.82 17.80 -17.45
CA LYS A 80 10.18 18.39 -17.40
C LYS A 80 11.27 17.33 -17.35
N GLY A 81 11.13 16.31 -16.50
CA GLY A 81 12.09 15.21 -16.41
C GLY A 81 12.11 14.37 -17.68
N ILE A 82 10.94 14.05 -18.24
CA ILE A 82 10.80 13.29 -19.49
C ILE A 82 11.45 14.04 -20.65
N PHE A 83 11.16 15.33 -20.82
CA PHE A 83 11.76 16.15 -21.87
C PHE A 83 13.28 16.25 -21.73
N LYS A 84 13.78 16.45 -20.50
CA LYS A 84 15.22 16.46 -20.21
C LYS A 84 15.87 15.13 -20.57
N GLY A 85 15.24 14.01 -20.24
CA GLY A 85 15.74 12.68 -20.57
C GLY A 85 15.78 12.42 -22.08
N LEU A 86 14.77 12.87 -22.82
CA LEU A 86 14.77 12.79 -24.28
C LEU A 86 15.91 13.61 -24.89
N LEU A 87 16.12 14.84 -24.41
CA LEU A 87 17.23 15.68 -24.86
C LEU A 87 18.59 15.04 -24.55
N GLN A 88 18.75 14.47 -23.34
CA GLN A 88 19.96 13.74 -22.97
C GLN A 88 20.23 12.58 -23.93
N LEU A 89 19.21 11.79 -24.24
CA LEU A 89 19.33 10.67 -25.18
C LEU A 89 19.77 11.13 -26.57
N LEU A 90 19.16 12.21 -27.10
CA LEU A 90 19.55 12.80 -28.39
C LEU A 90 20.99 13.31 -28.39
N THR A 91 21.48 13.76 -27.23
CA THR A 91 22.89 14.20 -27.05
C THR A 91 23.86 13.05 -26.71
N GLY A 92 23.42 11.79 -26.77
CA GLY A 92 24.25 10.61 -26.44
C GLY A 92 24.54 10.44 -24.94
N ARG A 93 23.81 11.14 -24.06
CA ARG A 93 23.91 11.04 -22.59
C ARG A 93 22.84 10.11 -22.04
N MET A 94 23.14 9.46 -20.92
CA MET A 94 22.15 8.64 -20.21
C MET A 94 20.98 9.48 -19.68
N PRO A 95 19.72 9.09 -19.94
CA PRO A 95 18.54 9.80 -19.43
C PRO A 95 18.48 9.78 -17.90
N SER A 96 18.31 10.94 -17.27
CA SER A 96 18.19 11.09 -15.81
C SER A 96 16.73 11.05 -15.33
N ILE A 97 15.86 10.28 -16.00
CA ILE A 97 14.46 10.15 -15.65
C ILE A 97 14.35 9.18 -14.47
N THR A 98 13.78 9.62 -13.36
CA THR A 98 13.63 8.80 -12.15
C THR A 98 12.20 8.28 -11.94
N GLY A 99 11.24 8.76 -12.73
CA GLY A 99 9.84 8.29 -12.75
C GLY A 99 9.00 9.14 -13.70
N LEU A 100 7.85 8.62 -14.14
CA LEU A 100 6.94 9.32 -15.06
C LEU A 100 5.98 10.28 -14.34
N ILE A 101 5.69 10.02 -13.06
CA ILE A 101 4.73 10.74 -12.23
C ILE A 101 5.46 11.26 -10.99
N LYS A 102 5.23 12.52 -10.61
CA LYS A 102 5.91 13.10 -9.44
C LYS A 102 5.33 12.58 -8.13
N GLY A 103 4.02 12.38 -8.08
CA GLY A 103 3.23 11.95 -6.94
C GLY A 103 3.04 13.02 -5.87
N ASP A 104 3.32 14.29 -6.16
CA ASP A 104 3.12 15.42 -5.24
C ASP A 104 1.62 15.61 -4.98
N LYS A 105 0.80 15.47 -6.04
CA LYS A 105 -0.67 15.56 -5.91
C LYS A 105 -1.26 14.44 -5.06
N LEU A 106 -0.72 13.22 -5.17
CA LEU A 106 -1.15 12.10 -4.34
C LEU A 106 -0.81 12.37 -2.87
N GLU A 107 0.41 12.84 -2.59
CA GLU A 107 0.84 13.21 -1.24
C GLU A 107 -0.03 14.32 -0.65
N GLN A 108 -0.35 15.36 -1.43
CA GLN A 108 -1.24 16.45 -1.01
C GLN A 108 -2.67 15.97 -0.74
N PHE A 109 -3.19 15.08 -1.59
CA PHE A 109 -4.50 14.46 -1.39
C PHE A 109 -4.54 13.70 -0.05
N ILE A 110 -3.52 12.91 0.24
CA ILE A 110 -3.43 12.18 1.52
C ILE A 110 -3.24 13.14 2.69
N ALA A 111 -2.40 14.17 2.55
CA ALA A 111 -2.16 15.19 3.57
C ALA A 111 -3.46 15.92 3.93
N HIS A 112 -4.32 16.22 2.95
CA HIS A 112 -5.62 16.84 3.19
C HIS A 112 -6.51 15.98 4.11
N TYR A 113 -6.65 14.68 3.82
CA TYR A 113 -7.52 13.80 4.61
C TYR A 113 -6.94 13.35 5.94
N THR A 114 -5.61 13.28 6.05
CA THR A 114 -4.90 13.00 7.31
C THR A 114 -4.67 14.25 8.16
N GLN A 115 -5.17 15.42 7.73
CA GLN A 115 -4.88 16.72 8.36
C GLN A 115 -3.37 16.99 8.54
N ASN A 116 -2.57 16.41 7.63
CA ASN A 116 -1.13 16.50 7.58
C ASN A 116 -0.42 16.04 8.87
N GLN A 117 -1.05 15.14 9.63
CA GLN A 117 -0.53 14.67 10.91
C GLN A 117 0.75 13.81 10.75
N PHE A 118 1.55 13.80 11.80
CA PHE A 118 2.65 12.86 11.97
C PHE A 118 2.14 11.45 12.23
N ILE A 119 2.93 10.45 11.84
CA ILE A 119 2.56 9.05 12.07
C ILE A 119 2.37 8.73 13.56
N LYS A 120 3.14 9.36 14.46
CA LYS A 120 2.98 9.26 15.93
C LYS A 120 1.59 9.63 16.43
N GLU A 121 0.87 10.47 15.70
CA GLU A 121 -0.46 10.97 16.05
C GLU A 121 -1.59 10.03 15.55
N ALA A 122 -1.26 8.92 14.87
CA ALA A 122 -2.24 7.93 14.45
C ALA A 122 -3.01 7.33 15.63
N GLN A 123 -4.33 7.18 15.46
CA GLN A 123 -5.28 6.73 16.49
C GLN A 123 -5.18 5.25 16.82
N MET A 124 -4.52 4.47 15.95
CA MET A 124 -4.22 3.06 16.17
C MET A 124 -2.84 2.74 15.62
N ARG A 125 -2.34 1.55 15.95
CA ARG A 125 -1.06 1.09 15.42
C ARG A 125 -1.10 0.99 13.91
N VAL A 126 -0.13 1.60 13.25
CA VAL A 126 0.02 1.58 11.79
C VAL A 126 1.44 1.16 11.41
N VAL A 127 1.58 0.32 10.39
CA VAL A 127 2.89 -0.14 9.86
C VAL A 127 2.92 0.05 8.35
N ILE A 128 3.86 0.86 7.86
CA ILE A 128 3.99 1.22 6.45
C ILE A 128 5.45 1.00 6.01
N PRO A 129 5.77 -0.06 5.25
CA PRO A 129 7.10 -0.29 4.74
C PRO A 129 7.37 0.55 3.46
N ALA A 130 8.63 0.94 3.29
CA ALA A 130 9.21 1.48 2.08
C ALA A 130 10.61 0.87 1.88
N ALA A 131 11.08 0.76 0.65
CA ALA A 131 12.42 0.26 0.36
C ALA A 131 13.39 1.43 0.18
N ASP A 132 14.52 1.44 0.89
CA ASP A 132 15.57 2.42 0.65
C ASP A 132 16.48 1.97 -0.49
N LEU A 133 16.54 2.77 -1.56
CA LEU A 133 17.33 2.50 -2.75
C LEU A 133 18.84 2.48 -2.45
N ALA A 134 19.31 3.27 -1.49
CA ALA A 134 20.73 3.39 -1.20
C ALA A 134 21.29 2.15 -0.48
N SER A 135 20.58 1.68 0.56
CA SER A 135 21.04 0.56 1.39
C SER A 135 20.41 -0.78 1.06
N GLY A 136 19.31 -0.81 0.29
CA GLY A 136 18.50 -2.01 0.06
C GLY A 136 17.68 -2.46 1.28
N ARG A 137 17.69 -1.69 2.38
CA ARG A 137 16.95 -2.01 3.61
C ARG A 137 15.48 -1.60 3.49
N THR A 138 14.62 -2.28 4.24
CA THR A 138 13.23 -1.88 4.44
C THR A 138 13.17 -0.81 5.53
N VAL A 139 12.80 0.41 5.19
CA VAL A 139 12.45 1.45 6.16
C VAL A 139 10.98 1.29 6.50
N VAL A 140 10.68 1.00 7.77
CA VAL A 140 9.31 0.73 8.23
C VAL A 140 8.86 1.86 9.13
N TYR A 141 7.84 2.57 8.67
CA TYR A 141 7.23 3.67 9.40
C TYR A 141 6.10 3.15 10.29
N THR A 142 6.15 3.51 11.56
CA THR A 142 5.10 3.18 12.54
C THR A 142 4.93 4.30 13.56
N ASN A 143 3.81 4.32 14.28
CA ASN A 143 3.51 5.35 15.26
C ASN A 143 4.23 5.16 16.60
N ASN A 144 4.81 3.98 16.85
CA ASN A 144 5.60 3.70 18.04
C ASN A 144 6.74 2.70 17.74
N THR A 145 7.98 3.13 17.95
CA THR A 145 9.18 2.30 17.74
C THR A 145 9.73 1.67 19.03
N LEU A 146 9.21 2.06 20.19
CA LEU A 146 9.71 1.61 21.48
C LEU A 146 9.41 0.12 21.69
N GLY A 147 10.45 -0.65 22.00
CA GLY A 147 10.34 -2.08 22.28
C GLY A 147 10.13 -2.97 21.06
N LEU A 148 10.24 -2.42 19.84
CA LEU A 148 10.21 -3.24 18.62
C LEU A 148 11.48 -4.06 18.48
N PRO A 149 11.38 -5.31 17.97
CA PRO A 149 12.52 -6.18 17.80
C PRO A 149 13.48 -5.66 16.72
N ALA A 150 14.76 -5.95 16.89
CA ALA A 150 15.74 -5.82 15.82
C ALA A 150 15.49 -6.93 14.79
N ILE A 151 15.23 -6.54 13.55
CA ILE A 151 15.05 -7.45 12.42
C ILE A 151 16.13 -7.12 11.39
N GLU A 152 16.83 -8.12 10.89
CA GLU A 152 17.86 -7.94 9.88
C GLU A 152 17.27 -7.27 8.63
N GLY A 153 17.95 -6.25 8.13
CA GLY A 153 17.51 -5.50 6.94
C GLY A 153 16.35 -4.52 7.17
N VAL A 154 15.81 -4.40 8.39
CA VAL A 154 14.68 -3.50 8.72
C VAL A 154 15.14 -2.31 9.57
N LEU A 155 14.64 -1.12 9.23
CA LEU A 155 14.87 0.13 9.96
C LEU A 155 13.54 0.74 10.40
N TRP A 156 13.22 0.64 11.69
CA TRP A 156 12.03 1.26 12.27
C TRP A 156 12.18 2.79 12.39
N ARG A 157 11.16 3.53 11.96
CA ARG A 157 11.11 5.00 12.02
C ARG A 157 9.71 5.47 12.41
N ASP A 158 9.63 6.60 13.10
CA ASP A 158 8.35 7.19 13.53
C ASP A 158 8.27 8.71 13.34
N ASN A 159 9.33 9.37 12.87
CA ASN A 159 9.35 10.82 12.71
C ASN A 159 9.10 11.22 11.25
N ILE A 160 7.87 11.02 10.78
CA ILE A 160 7.44 11.34 9.41
C ILE A 160 5.95 11.70 9.40
N ARG A 161 5.50 12.49 8.42
CA ARG A 161 4.07 12.68 8.15
C ARG A 161 3.46 11.41 7.56
N LEU A 162 2.21 11.12 7.89
CA LEU A 162 1.51 9.97 7.30
C LEU A 162 1.48 10.04 5.77
N SER A 163 1.20 11.23 5.22
CA SER A 163 1.21 11.48 3.77
C SER A 163 2.56 11.15 3.13
N GLU A 164 3.66 11.54 3.77
CA GLU A 164 5.02 11.26 3.29
C GLU A 164 5.36 9.77 3.36
N ALA A 165 5.00 9.08 4.45
CA ALA A 165 5.22 7.63 4.60
C ALA A 165 4.43 6.83 3.55
N ILE A 166 3.16 7.18 3.33
CA ILE A 166 2.30 6.58 2.31
C ILE A 166 2.86 6.90 0.92
N ARG A 167 3.30 8.14 0.67
CA ARG A 167 3.89 8.52 -0.62
C ARG A 167 5.17 7.75 -0.91
N ALA A 168 6.03 7.54 0.08
CA ALA A 168 7.22 6.70 -0.03
C ALA A 168 6.83 5.25 -0.37
N SER A 169 5.87 4.67 0.36
CA SER A 169 5.41 3.30 0.15
C SER A 169 4.71 3.08 -1.20
N THR A 170 4.24 4.13 -1.86
CA THR A 170 3.58 4.13 -3.19
C THR A 170 4.51 4.55 -4.34
N ALA A 171 5.81 4.76 -4.08
CA ALA A 171 6.80 5.16 -5.07
C ALA A 171 7.22 3.99 -5.98
N VAL A 172 6.28 3.45 -6.76
CA VAL A 172 6.54 2.31 -7.67
C VAL A 172 7.61 2.70 -8.69
N PRO A 173 8.73 1.96 -8.80
CA PRO A 173 9.78 2.29 -9.76
C PRO A 173 9.24 2.41 -11.19
N VAL A 174 9.87 3.29 -11.98
CA VAL A 174 9.45 3.66 -13.34
C VAL A 174 8.16 4.48 -13.40
N VAL A 175 7.17 4.19 -12.55
CA VAL A 175 5.89 4.92 -12.50
C VAL A 175 6.04 6.23 -11.75
N PHE A 176 6.40 6.16 -10.47
CA PHE A 176 6.52 7.32 -9.58
C PHE A 176 7.98 7.65 -9.33
N ARG A 177 8.29 8.94 -9.17
CA ARG A 177 9.60 9.38 -8.68
C ARG A 177 9.85 8.82 -7.26
N PRO A 178 11.10 8.46 -6.93
CA PRO A 178 11.49 8.12 -5.56
C PRO A 178 11.19 9.28 -4.61
N LYS A 179 10.83 8.96 -3.35
CA LYS A 179 10.61 9.97 -2.31
C LYS A 179 11.86 10.10 -1.46
N THR A 180 12.46 11.28 -1.43
CA THR A 180 13.54 11.57 -0.49
C THR A 180 12.95 11.97 0.86
N SER A 181 13.45 11.39 1.95
CA SER A 181 13.10 11.78 3.32
C SER A 181 14.32 11.59 4.22
N GLY A 182 14.87 12.70 4.72
CA GLY A 182 16.19 12.70 5.36
C GLY A 182 17.26 12.15 4.41
N ASP A 183 18.01 11.16 4.89
CA ASP A 183 19.08 10.50 4.14
C ASP A 183 18.59 9.35 3.23
N PHE A 184 17.28 9.05 3.26
CA PHE A 184 16.74 7.92 2.51
C PHE A 184 16.23 8.33 1.13
N VAL A 185 16.43 7.43 0.16
CA VAL A 185 15.82 7.52 -1.16
C VAL A 185 14.82 6.38 -1.28
N LEU A 186 13.56 6.68 -1.01
CA LEU A 186 12.53 5.66 -0.76
C LEU A 186 11.76 5.30 -2.04
N LEU A 187 11.56 4.00 -2.19
CA LEU A 187 10.77 3.34 -3.21
C LEU A 187 9.61 2.57 -2.58
N ASP A 188 8.70 2.10 -3.44
CA ASP A 188 7.54 1.32 -3.03
C ASP A 188 7.93 0.15 -2.11
N GLY A 189 7.17 -0.01 -1.01
CA GLY A 189 7.44 -1.05 -0.02
C GLY A 189 7.32 -2.46 -0.58
N GLY A 190 6.60 -2.65 -1.68
CA GLY A 190 6.36 -3.92 -2.33
C GLY A 190 7.62 -4.57 -2.87
N LEU A 191 8.70 -3.80 -3.06
CA LEU A 191 10.03 -4.32 -3.40
C LEU A 191 10.65 -5.17 -2.29
N SER A 192 10.17 -5.02 -1.05
CA SER A 192 10.69 -5.74 0.12
C SER A 192 9.60 -6.54 0.84
N ASP A 193 8.46 -5.92 1.11
CA ASP A 193 7.34 -6.56 1.78
C ASP A 193 6.00 -6.06 1.21
N ASN A 194 5.49 -6.78 0.20
CA ASN A 194 4.23 -6.44 -0.46
C ASN A 194 2.98 -6.76 0.37
N LEU A 195 3.10 -7.58 1.42
CA LEU A 195 2.01 -7.92 2.32
C LEU A 195 2.57 -8.00 3.75
N PRO A 196 2.54 -6.88 4.49
CA PRO A 196 3.36 -6.69 5.69
C PRO A 196 2.78 -7.38 6.94
N SER A 197 2.31 -8.63 6.81
CA SER A 197 1.82 -9.45 7.91
C SER A 197 2.93 -9.71 8.93
N TYR A 198 4.13 -10.07 8.45
CA TYR A 198 5.28 -10.33 9.31
C TYR A 198 5.71 -9.07 10.07
N LEU A 199 5.80 -7.93 9.39
CA LEU A 199 6.15 -6.65 10.03
C LEU A 199 5.10 -6.22 11.06
N LEU A 200 3.80 -6.43 10.77
CA LEU A 200 2.73 -6.19 11.73
C LEU A 200 2.87 -7.11 12.95
N ALA A 201 3.14 -8.39 12.71
CA ALA A 201 3.35 -9.39 13.76
C ALA A 201 4.52 -9.05 14.66
N ALA A 202 5.62 -8.55 14.08
CA ALA A 202 6.80 -8.11 14.81
C ALA A 202 6.51 -6.95 15.77
N THR A 203 5.41 -6.22 15.58
CA THR A 203 4.98 -5.20 16.54
C THR A 203 4.29 -5.82 17.78
N GLY A 204 3.99 -7.11 17.79
CA GLY A 204 3.31 -7.82 18.88
C GLY A 204 1.83 -8.10 18.60
N GLU A 205 1.37 -7.87 17.37
CA GLU A 205 0.06 -8.33 16.91
C GLU A 205 0.13 -9.82 16.59
N LYS A 206 -0.71 -10.65 17.23
CA LYS A 206 -0.62 -12.11 17.06
C LYS A 206 -1.68 -12.66 16.12
N ASN A 207 -2.84 -12.02 16.09
CA ASN A 207 -3.98 -12.48 15.32
C ASN A 207 -4.12 -11.53 14.13
N ILE A 208 -3.65 -11.96 12.96
CA ILE A 208 -3.57 -11.10 11.77
C ILE A 208 -4.45 -11.66 10.65
N LEU A 209 -5.38 -10.83 10.19
CA LEU A 209 -6.06 -11.01 8.92
C LEU A 209 -5.26 -10.33 7.81
N ALA A 210 -4.76 -11.09 6.84
CA ALA A 210 -4.10 -10.52 5.67
C ALA A 210 -5.07 -10.42 4.50
N VAL A 211 -5.05 -9.30 3.79
CA VAL A 211 -5.85 -9.07 2.58
C VAL A 211 -4.92 -8.94 1.39
N ASP A 212 -5.00 -9.93 0.51
CA ASP A 212 -4.17 -10.02 -0.68
C ASP A 212 -4.96 -9.71 -1.95
N ILE A 213 -4.54 -8.64 -2.61
CA ILE A 213 -5.13 -8.12 -3.85
C ILE A 213 -4.19 -8.26 -5.06
N SER A 214 -3.06 -8.95 -4.89
CA SER A 214 -2.06 -9.11 -5.93
C SER A 214 -2.61 -9.87 -7.16
N GLN A 215 -2.18 -9.48 -8.37
CA GLN A 215 -2.52 -10.24 -9.59
C GLN A 215 -1.84 -11.61 -9.52
N ASN A 216 -2.50 -12.63 -10.09
CA ASN A 216 -1.73 -13.65 -10.80
C ASN A 216 -1.21 -13.03 -12.09
N TYR A 217 0.11 -12.88 -12.20
CA TYR A 217 0.76 -12.39 -13.42
C TYR A 217 0.16 -13.07 -14.66
N ARG A 218 -0.39 -12.27 -15.57
CA ARG A 218 -0.81 -12.66 -16.91
C ARG A 218 -0.20 -11.66 -17.87
N ARG A 219 0.48 -12.17 -18.90
CA ARG A 219 1.07 -11.34 -19.95
C ARG A 219 -0.06 -10.62 -20.67
N ASP A 220 -0.09 -9.29 -20.58
CA ASP A 220 -0.90 -8.47 -21.45
C ASP A 220 -0.19 -8.25 -22.80
N LYS A 221 -0.92 -7.80 -23.83
CA LYS A 221 -0.41 -7.76 -25.22
C LYS A 221 0.62 -6.66 -25.52
N GLY A 222 0.85 -5.72 -24.61
CA GLY A 222 1.78 -4.61 -24.86
C GLY A 222 3.24 -4.94 -24.50
N GLU A 223 4.15 -4.39 -25.29
CA GLU A 223 5.60 -4.64 -25.19
C GLU A 223 6.36 -3.30 -25.13
N ASN A 224 5.96 -2.41 -24.22
CA ASN A 224 6.69 -1.17 -23.97
C ASN A 224 7.51 -1.22 -22.67
N LEU A 225 8.51 -0.33 -22.56
CA LEU A 225 9.45 -0.31 -21.43
C LEU A 225 8.76 -0.24 -20.07
N LEU A 226 7.66 0.51 -19.97
CA LEU A 226 6.89 0.67 -18.74
C LEU A 226 6.21 -0.65 -18.34
N GLU A 227 5.54 -1.30 -19.28
CA GLU A 227 4.87 -2.58 -19.06
C GLU A 227 5.88 -3.69 -18.74
N ILE A 228 6.97 -3.80 -19.52
CA ILE A 228 8.03 -4.79 -19.25
C ILE A 228 8.59 -4.61 -17.83
N SER A 229 8.93 -3.38 -17.45
CA SER A 229 9.53 -3.10 -16.14
C SER A 229 8.56 -3.40 -15.00
N THR A 230 7.32 -2.93 -15.10
CA THR A 230 6.28 -3.16 -14.06
C THR A 230 5.89 -4.63 -13.97
N HIS A 231 5.88 -5.36 -15.10
CA HIS A 231 5.68 -6.81 -15.15
C HIS A 231 6.81 -7.57 -14.48
N SER A 232 8.08 -7.22 -14.76
CA SER A 232 9.23 -7.83 -14.09
C SER A 232 9.17 -7.64 -12.58
N LEU A 233 8.84 -6.42 -12.12
CA LEU A 233 8.63 -6.13 -10.70
C LEU A 233 7.48 -6.96 -10.11
N ALA A 234 6.35 -7.08 -10.80
CA ALA A 234 5.22 -7.87 -10.33
C ALA A 234 5.57 -9.37 -10.19
N ILE A 235 6.38 -9.93 -11.10
CA ILE A 235 6.87 -11.31 -11.02
C ILE A 235 7.75 -11.50 -9.78
N MET A 236 8.69 -10.57 -9.54
CA MET A 236 9.57 -10.63 -8.37
C MET A 236 8.77 -10.49 -7.07
N ASN A 237 7.88 -9.50 -6.97
CA ASN A 237 7.04 -9.28 -5.79
C ASN A 237 6.17 -10.49 -5.45
N ARG A 238 5.66 -11.21 -6.46
CA ARG A 238 4.92 -12.47 -6.24
C ARG A 238 5.77 -13.54 -5.57
N ARG A 239 7.03 -13.69 -5.99
CA ARG A 239 7.95 -14.68 -5.42
C ARG A 239 8.35 -14.27 -4.00
N LEU A 240 8.73 -13.00 -3.80
CA LEU A 240 9.08 -12.45 -2.50
C LEU A 240 7.95 -12.65 -1.49
N LYS A 241 6.72 -12.34 -1.88
CA LYS A 241 5.56 -12.53 -1.04
C LYS A 241 5.38 -13.98 -0.58
N ASN A 242 5.60 -14.97 -1.45
CA ASN A 242 5.52 -16.38 -1.03
C ASN A 242 6.59 -16.75 0.01
N CYS A 243 7.67 -15.97 0.11
CA CYS A 243 8.71 -16.13 1.13
C CYS A 243 8.44 -15.30 2.39
N THR A 244 7.76 -14.15 2.29
CA THR A 244 7.56 -13.21 3.41
C THR A 244 6.19 -13.30 4.08
N SER A 245 5.17 -13.88 3.42
CA SER A 245 3.83 -14.12 3.97
C SER A 245 3.85 -15.24 5.02
N THR A 246 4.49 -14.94 6.15
CA THR A 246 4.63 -15.79 7.33
C THR A 246 4.28 -14.93 8.54
N GLY A 247 3.01 -14.89 8.92
CA GLY A 247 2.57 -14.07 10.05
C GLY A 247 1.06 -13.88 10.12
N GLU A 248 0.34 -14.05 9.02
CA GLU A 248 -1.12 -14.07 9.05
C GLU A 248 -1.70 -15.38 9.57
N GLU A 249 -2.80 -15.26 10.29
CA GLU A 249 -3.61 -16.39 10.72
C GLU A 249 -4.64 -16.77 9.64
N LEU A 250 -5.14 -15.76 8.92
CA LEU A 250 -6.07 -15.94 7.80
C LEU A 250 -5.66 -15.04 6.63
N LEU A 251 -5.60 -15.62 5.44
CA LEU A 251 -5.35 -14.91 4.19
C LEU A 251 -6.63 -14.79 3.35
N LEU A 252 -7.19 -13.59 3.29
CA LEU A 252 -8.33 -13.24 2.45
C LEU A 252 -7.84 -12.84 1.05
N LYS A 253 -8.35 -13.52 0.02
CA LYS A 253 -8.08 -13.23 -1.40
C LYS A 253 -9.38 -12.90 -2.14
N PRO A 254 -9.78 -11.62 -2.22
CA PRO A 254 -10.96 -11.23 -2.98
C PRO A 254 -10.82 -11.59 -4.47
N LYS A 255 -11.94 -11.96 -5.11
CA LYS A 255 -11.96 -12.24 -6.56
C LYS A 255 -12.02 -10.93 -7.33
N LEU A 256 -10.86 -10.41 -7.73
CA LEU A 256 -10.75 -9.15 -8.46
C LEU A 256 -10.72 -9.36 -9.98
N PRO A 257 -11.16 -8.37 -10.79
CA PRO A 257 -11.00 -8.41 -12.24
C PRO A 257 -9.52 -8.60 -12.65
N GLN A 258 -9.28 -9.44 -13.66
CA GLN A 258 -7.92 -9.89 -14.00
C GLN A 258 -7.17 -8.97 -14.97
N GLN A 259 -7.88 -8.13 -15.74
CA GLN A 259 -7.29 -7.24 -16.74
C GLN A 259 -7.28 -5.81 -16.22
N MET A 260 -6.48 -5.55 -15.18
CA MET A 260 -6.35 -4.21 -14.61
C MET A 260 -4.89 -3.89 -14.35
N GLY A 261 -4.44 -2.77 -14.89
CA GLY A 261 -3.19 -2.10 -14.58
C GLY A 261 -3.20 -1.43 -13.21
N ILE A 262 -2.07 -0.81 -12.87
CA ILE A 262 -1.83 -0.17 -11.57
C ILE A 262 -2.58 1.17 -11.45
N LEU A 263 -2.95 1.78 -12.60
CA LEU A 263 -3.54 3.12 -12.72
C LEU A 263 -4.94 3.13 -13.37
N ASP A 264 -5.62 1.98 -13.42
CA ASP A 264 -6.96 1.89 -14.01
C ASP A 264 -8.02 2.28 -12.98
N PHE A 265 -8.24 3.59 -12.84
CA PHE A 265 -9.13 4.17 -11.82
C PHE A 265 -10.61 3.78 -12.01
N GLU A 266 -11.04 3.58 -13.25
CA GLU A 266 -12.43 3.30 -13.63
C GLU A 266 -13.01 2.00 -13.04
N TYR A 267 -12.16 1.09 -12.54
CA TYR A 267 -12.59 -0.17 -11.94
C TYR A 267 -12.54 -0.17 -10.41
N MET A 268 -12.22 0.96 -9.77
CA MET A 268 -12.03 1.01 -8.32
C MET A 268 -13.29 0.65 -7.52
N SER A 269 -14.48 1.09 -7.94
CA SER A 269 -15.74 0.71 -7.28
C SER A 269 -16.01 -0.79 -7.38
N GLY A 270 -15.76 -1.40 -8.53
CA GLY A 270 -15.87 -2.84 -8.74
C GLY A 270 -14.91 -3.63 -7.84
N CYS A 271 -13.68 -3.14 -7.66
CA CYS A 271 -12.73 -3.72 -6.71
C CYS A 271 -13.23 -3.64 -5.27
N MET A 272 -13.75 -2.48 -4.87
CA MET A 272 -14.34 -2.28 -3.54
C MET A 272 -15.50 -3.24 -3.30
N GLN A 273 -16.41 -3.40 -4.26
CA GLN A 273 -17.50 -4.38 -4.14
C GLN A 273 -16.97 -5.81 -4.00
N ALA A 274 -15.99 -6.20 -4.82
CA ALA A 274 -15.40 -7.54 -4.75
C ALA A 274 -14.71 -7.82 -3.40
N GLY A 275 -14.04 -6.81 -2.82
CA GLY A 275 -13.48 -6.88 -1.46
C GLY A 275 -14.55 -7.08 -0.40
N TYR A 276 -15.64 -6.31 -0.49
CA TYR A 276 -16.78 -6.40 0.42
C TYR A 276 -17.46 -7.77 0.38
N GLU A 277 -17.79 -8.26 -0.82
CA GLU A 277 -18.41 -9.59 -0.99
C GLU A 277 -17.47 -10.71 -0.53
N GLY A 278 -16.17 -10.60 -0.85
CA GLY A 278 -15.16 -11.56 -0.41
C GLY A 278 -15.07 -11.67 1.11
N ALA A 279 -15.05 -10.53 1.81
CA ALA A 279 -15.04 -10.48 3.26
C ALA A 279 -16.35 -10.99 3.86
N LYS A 280 -17.51 -10.60 3.31
CA LYS A 280 -18.82 -11.10 3.75
C LYS A 280 -18.93 -12.61 3.64
N HIS A 281 -18.48 -13.19 2.53
CA HIS A 281 -18.48 -14.64 2.33
C HIS A 281 -17.61 -15.37 3.36
N MET A 282 -16.46 -14.79 3.73
CA MET A 282 -15.53 -15.35 4.72
C MET A 282 -15.88 -14.98 6.16
N MET A 283 -16.90 -14.15 6.40
CA MET A 283 -17.24 -13.62 7.72
C MET A 283 -17.45 -14.69 8.79
N PRO A 284 -18.09 -15.85 8.52
CA PRO A 284 -18.21 -16.92 9.52
C PRO A 284 -16.85 -17.42 10.02
N ILE A 285 -15.88 -17.56 9.11
CA ILE A 285 -14.51 -18.01 9.43
C ILE A 285 -13.75 -16.89 10.16
N ILE A 286 -13.84 -15.65 9.66
CA ILE A 286 -13.22 -14.48 10.29
C ILE A 286 -13.69 -14.34 11.74
N ARG A 287 -14.99 -14.46 12.00
CA ARG A 287 -15.53 -14.42 13.36
C ARG A 287 -15.03 -15.56 14.23
N ALA A 288 -14.99 -16.78 13.70
CA ALA A 288 -14.52 -17.93 14.47
C ALA A 288 -13.04 -17.81 14.91
N MET A 289 -12.23 -17.05 14.17
CA MET A 289 -10.80 -16.88 14.45
C MET A 289 -10.48 -15.63 15.27
N PHE A 290 -11.23 -14.54 15.10
CA PHE A 290 -10.87 -13.22 15.62
C PHE A 290 -11.90 -12.59 16.58
N THR A 291 -12.88 -13.35 17.09
CA THR A 291 -13.84 -12.91 18.13
C THR A 291 -13.78 -13.83 19.34
#